data_AF-A0A8S2WW92-F1
#
_entry.id   AF-A0A8S2WW92-F1
#
_cell.length_a   1.000
_cell.length_b   1.000
_cell.length_c   1.000
_cell.angle_alpha   90.00
_cell.angle_beta   90.00
_cell.angle_gamma   90.00
#
_symmetry.space_group_name_H-M   'P 1'
#
loop_
_entity.id
_entity.type
_entity.pdbx_description
1 polymer ?
#
loop_
_entity_poly.entity_id
_entity_poly.type
_entity_poly.pdbx_seq_one_letter_code
_entity_poly.pdbx_strand_id
1 'polypeptide(L)'
;YEKNTKTQHRYESNVFQYESEKNTNDNEIDVEWYLNFAHNDLFLYYGSSLLAQDELQVLECLQLASIREFLVADPSHFSSYTIENGQPRPILISNVERVINLDTENIYGNRFAHAPQDVLFKSYKYLKPPLITNIIAIEAPSGWFGCGAYGGNHSLMLILQLIGAQLADVDKIVFHTVSRGFDNEIAKADEYMTKLFEGNDKDKMTVDDLINKIFKEKFEWGESNGT
;
A
#
# COMPACT_ATOMS: atom_id res chain seq x y z
N TYR A 1 22.85 -20.46 7.47
CA TYR A 1 21.81 -19.46 7.78
C TYR A 1 20.47 -20.11 7.53
N GLU A 2 19.80 -20.53 8.60
CA GLU A 2 18.40 -21.00 8.50
C GLU A 2 17.57 -19.79 8.07
N LYS A 3 17.08 -19.77 6.83
CA LYS A 3 16.13 -18.76 6.36
C LYS A 3 14.85 -18.96 7.19
N ASN A 4 14.53 -18.00 8.05
CA ASN A 4 13.25 -17.96 8.75
C ASN A 4 12.19 -17.53 7.72
N THR A 5 11.68 -18.47 6.93
CA THR A 5 10.86 -18.26 5.72
C THR A 5 9.42 -17.81 6.00
N LYS A 6 9.20 -16.85 6.90
CA LYS A 6 7.85 -16.33 7.12
C LYS A 6 7.91 -14.83 7.36
N THR A 7 7.68 -14.05 6.30
CA THR A 7 7.31 -12.64 6.40
C THR A 7 6.26 -12.49 7.50
N GLN A 8 6.58 -11.71 8.51
CA GLN A 8 5.64 -11.37 9.57
C GLN A 8 4.62 -10.39 8.99
N HIS A 9 3.35 -10.56 9.30
CA HIS A 9 2.30 -9.65 8.87
C HIS A 9 1.42 -9.22 10.03
N ARG A 10 0.95 -7.98 9.98
CA ARG A 10 0.02 -7.40 10.94
C ARG A 10 -1.06 -6.61 10.22
N TYR A 11 -2.27 -6.65 10.75
CA TYR A 11 -3.41 -5.89 10.24
C TYR A 11 -3.75 -4.77 11.22
N GLU A 12 -3.83 -3.55 10.69
CA GLU A 12 -4.16 -2.35 11.44
C GLU A 12 -5.45 -1.73 10.89
N SER A 13 -6.41 -1.48 11.77
CA SER A 13 -7.72 -0.92 11.40
C SER A 13 -7.72 0.60 11.17
N ASN A 14 -6.57 1.24 11.40
CA ASN A 14 -6.37 2.66 11.14
C ASN A 14 -5.87 2.88 9.71
N VAL A 15 -6.08 4.09 9.19
CA VAL A 15 -5.71 4.43 7.81
C VAL A 15 -4.20 4.39 7.65
N PHE A 16 -3.45 4.83 8.66
CA PHE A 16 -2.03 4.52 8.82
C PHE A 16 -1.53 4.85 10.24
N GLN A 17 -0.99 3.87 10.97
CA GLN A 17 -0.09 4.10 12.12
C GLN A 17 1.34 3.85 11.66
N TYR A 18 2.12 4.93 11.53
CA TYR A 18 3.54 4.90 11.14
C TYR A 18 4.48 4.96 12.35
N GLU A 19 4.00 4.64 13.55
CA GLU A 19 4.87 4.57 14.72
C GLU A 19 5.64 3.24 14.65
N SER A 20 6.93 3.31 14.35
CA SER A 20 7.82 2.15 14.42
C SER A 20 7.67 1.53 15.82
N GLU A 21 7.22 0.29 15.89
CA GLU A 21 7.34 -0.45 17.14
C GLU A 21 8.82 -0.52 17.48
N LYS A 22 9.22 0.01 18.64
CA LYS A 22 10.60 -0.16 19.11
C LYS A 22 10.84 -1.66 19.22
N ASN A 23 11.67 -2.19 18.31
CA ASN A 23 12.17 -3.55 18.45
C ASN A 23 12.85 -3.64 19.81
N THR A 24 12.45 -4.64 20.60
CA THR A 24 13.03 -4.92 21.93
C THR A 24 14.45 -5.48 21.84
N ASN A 25 14.98 -5.64 20.62
CA ASN A 25 16.35 -6.02 20.32
C ASN A 25 17.07 -4.87 19.59
N ASP A 26 17.91 -4.13 20.31
CA ASP A 26 18.67 -2.93 19.84
C ASP A 26 19.64 -3.17 18.65
N ASN A 27 19.69 -4.37 18.07
CA ASN A 27 20.69 -4.75 17.04
C ASN A 27 20.11 -4.98 15.63
N GLU A 28 18.80 -4.84 15.42
CA GLU A 28 18.15 -5.08 14.13
C GLU A 28 17.42 -3.80 13.69
N ILE A 29 17.88 -3.19 12.59
CA ILE A 29 17.27 -1.97 12.02
C ILE A 29 16.20 -2.43 11.01
N ASP A 30 14.95 -2.52 11.46
CA ASP A 30 13.82 -2.74 10.57
C ASP A 30 13.57 -1.45 9.78
N VAL A 31 13.71 -1.52 8.45
CA VAL A 31 13.39 -0.42 7.55
C VAL A 31 11.98 -0.63 7.01
N GLU A 32 11.03 0.14 7.51
CA GLU A 32 9.64 0.09 7.04
C GLU A 32 9.48 0.83 5.71
N TRP A 33 8.84 0.16 4.74
CA TRP A 33 8.43 0.72 3.45
C TRP A 33 6.91 0.69 3.33
N TYR A 34 6.35 1.84 2.95
CA TYR A 34 4.92 2.01 2.80
C TYR A 34 4.54 1.98 1.33
N LEU A 35 3.58 1.13 1.01
CA LEU A 35 3.11 0.96 -0.35
C LEU A 35 2.28 2.16 -0.78
N ASN A 36 2.51 2.61 -2.02
CA ASN A 36 1.73 3.63 -2.70
C ASN A 36 1.23 3.02 -4.01
N PHE A 37 -0.09 2.95 -4.18
CA PHE A 37 -0.72 2.56 -5.44
C PHE A 37 -0.85 3.80 -6.32
N ALA A 38 0.24 4.10 -7.03
CA ALA A 38 0.34 5.26 -7.90
C ALA A 38 -0.46 5.06 -9.18
N HIS A 39 -0.80 6.17 -9.82
CA HIS A 39 -1.06 6.16 -11.26
C HIS A 39 0.20 5.71 -12.03
N ASN A 40 0.05 5.39 -13.32
CA ASN A 40 1.22 5.06 -14.17
C ASN A 40 2.24 6.20 -14.26
N ASP A 41 1.83 7.42 -13.90
CA ASP A 41 2.63 8.63 -13.82
C ASP A 41 2.58 9.13 -12.38
N LEU A 42 3.71 9.02 -11.67
CA LEU A 42 3.82 9.17 -10.22
C LEU A 42 3.21 10.48 -9.71
N PHE A 43 2.32 10.40 -8.72
CA PHE A 43 1.66 11.55 -8.07
C PHE A 43 0.87 12.48 -9.01
N LEU A 44 0.47 12.02 -10.20
CA LEU A 44 -0.17 12.87 -11.23
C LEU A 44 -1.35 13.72 -10.71
N TYR A 45 -2.14 13.19 -9.79
CA TYR A 45 -3.39 13.81 -9.32
C TYR A 45 -3.31 14.44 -7.92
N TYR A 46 -2.11 14.65 -7.37
CA TYR A 46 -1.95 15.16 -6.01
C TYR A 46 -2.60 16.55 -5.77
N GLY A 47 -2.76 17.35 -6.83
CA GLY A 47 -3.44 18.64 -6.79
C GLY A 47 -4.94 18.59 -7.10
N SER A 48 -5.53 17.40 -7.23
CA SER A 48 -6.95 17.21 -7.56
C SER A 48 -7.86 17.34 -6.33
N SER A 49 -9.19 17.28 -6.56
CA SER A 49 -10.19 17.30 -5.49
C SER A 49 -10.52 15.90 -4.92
N LEU A 50 -9.90 14.84 -5.45
CA LEU A 50 -10.04 13.48 -4.93
C LEU A 50 -8.94 13.23 -3.89
N LEU A 51 -9.30 12.65 -2.75
CA LEU A 51 -8.33 12.21 -1.74
C LEU A 51 -8.31 10.68 -1.66
N ALA A 52 -7.61 10.03 -2.58
CA ALA A 52 -7.30 8.61 -2.44
C ALA A 52 -5.98 8.44 -1.66
N GLN A 53 -5.50 7.20 -1.58
CA GLN A 53 -4.26 6.88 -0.86
C GLN A 53 -3.06 7.64 -1.45
N ASP A 54 -2.99 7.76 -2.78
CA ASP A 54 -1.90 8.43 -3.46
C ASP A 54 -1.83 9.91 -3.05
N GLU A 55 -2.94 10.63 -3.17
CA GLU A 55 -3.03 12.05 -2.78
C GLU A 55 -2.84 12.26 -1.27
N LEU A 56 -3.34 11.34 -0.44
CA LEU A 56 -3.15 11.38 1.00
C LEU A 56 -1.66 11.30 1.37
N GLN A 57 -0.90 10.37 0.77
CA GLN A 57 0.53 10.25 1.08
C GLN A 57 1.32 11.50 0.65
N VAL A 58 0.96 12.14 -0.46
CA VAL A 58 1.55 13.43 -0.86
C VAL A 58 1.20 14.56 0.11
N LEU A 59 -0.05 14.61 0.59
CA LEU A 59 -0.49 15.59 1.57
C LEU A 59 0.23 15.44 2.92
N GLU A 60 0.46 14.20 3.35
CA GLU A 60 1.15 13.89 4.60
C GLU A 60 2.68 14.11 4.51
N CYS A 61 3.25 13.88 3.32
CA CYS A 61 4.68 14.02 3.01
C CYS A 61 4.92 15.08 1.93
N LEU A 62 4.91 16.36 2.30
CA LEU A 62 4.94 17.50 1.35
C LEU A 62 6.12 17.50 0.36
N GLN A 63 7.23 16.84 0.70
CA GLN A 63 8.37 16.67 -0.20
C GLN A 63 8.02 15.89 -1.48
N LEU A 64 7.01 15.00 -1.43
CA LEU A 64 6.55 14.24 -2.59
C LEU A 64 5.98 15.15 -3.70
N ALA A 65 5.30 16.23 -3.33
CA ALA A 65 4.86 17.24 -4.29
C ALA A 65 6.06 17.91 -4.97
N SER A 66 7.13 18.21 -4.23
CA SER A 66 8.35 18.79 -4.83
C SER A 66 9.05 17.81 -5.78
N ILE A 67 9.05 16.51 -5.45
CA ILE A 67 9.55 15.45 -6.33
C ILE A 67 8.75 15.41 -7.63
N ARG A 68 7.41 15.45 -7.55
CA ARG A 68 6.55 15.51 -8.74
C ARG A 68 6.92 16.69 -9.63
N GLU A 69 6.97 17.90 -9.07
CA GLU A 69 7.28 19.10 -9.85
C GLU A 69 8.68 19.04 -10.49
N PHE A 70 9.66 18.45 -9.80
CA PHE A 70 10.98 18.21 -10.38
C PHE A 70 10.94 17.25 -11.57
N LEU A 71 10.25 16.11 -11.44
CA LEU A 71 10.12 15.11 -12.51
C LEU A 71 9.38 15.67 -13.74
N VAL A 72 8.39 16.52 -13.53
CA VAL A 72 7.66 17.21 -14.62
C VAL A 72 8.54 18.26 -15.29
N ALA A 73 9.35 19.00 -14.52
CA ALA A 73 10.24 20.03 -15.03
C ALA A 73 11.46 19.47 -15.79
N ASP A 74 11.97 18.32 -15.36
CA ASP A 74 13.11 17.64 -15.99
C ASP A 74 12.88 16.14 -16.23
N PRO A 75 12.01 15.79 -17.20
CA PRO A 75 11.71 14.40 -17.53
C PRO A 75 12.89 13.68 -18.20
N SER A 76 13.96 14.42 -18.57
CA SER A 76 15.13 13.85 -19.24
C SER A 76 16.07 13.13 -18.28
N HIS A 77 16.05 13.52 -17.01
CA HIS A 77 16.95 13.00 -16.00
C HIS A 77 16.37 11.78 -15.28
N PHE A 78 15.07 11.81 -14.96
CA PHE A 78 14.37 10.71 -14.31
C PHE A 78 12.96 10.52 -14.86
N SER A 79 12.59 9.28 -15.17
CA SER A 79 11.22 8.92 -15.54
C SER A 79 10.31 8.87 -14.32
N SER A 80 9.18 9.57 -14.39
CA SER A 80 8.08 9.52 -13.42
C SER A 80 7.19 8.29 -13.59
N TYR A 81 7.39 7.48 -14.63
CA TYR A 81 6.51 6.37 -14.91
C TYR A 81 6.80 5.15 -14.02
N THR A 82 5.72 4.61 -13.44
CA THR A 82 5.73 3.36 -12.64
C THR A 82 5.57 2.10 -13.51
N ILE A 83 5.49 2.28 -14.83
CA ILE A 83 5.59 1.25 -15.87
C ILE A 83 6.64 1.67 -16.89
N GLU A 84 7.44 0.74 -17.37
CA GLU A 84 8.34 0.95 -18.51
C GLU A 84 8.22 -0.22 -19.48
N ASN A 85 7.93 0.06 -20.75
CA ASN A 85 7.74 -0.96 -21.80
C ASN A 85 6.72 -2.06 -21.44
N GLY A 86 5.65 -1.68 -20.73
CA GLY A 86 4.61 -2.60 -20.27
C GLY A 86 5.04 -3.50 -19.11
N GLN A 87 6.20 -3.24 -18.49
CA GLN A 87 6.68 -3.95 -17.30
C GLN A 87 6.59 -3.04 -16.07
N PRO A 88 6.22 -3.58 -14.89
CA PRO A 88 6.23 -2.82 -13.65
C PRO A 88 7.60 -2.19 -13.38
N ARG A 89 7.61 -0.92 -13.02
CA ARG A 89 8.80 -0.16 -12.62
C ARG A 89 8.53 0.56 -11.29
N PRO A 90 8.63 -0.15 -10.15
CA PRO A 90 8.49 0.47 -8.84
C PRO A 90 9.47 1.64 -8.65
N ILE A 91 8.99 2.73 -8.05
CA ILE A 91 9.82 3.88 -7.68
C ILE A 91 9.99 3.88 -6.16
N LEU A 92 11.23 3.84 -5.71
CA LEU A 92 11.59 3.90 -4.29
C LEU A 92 11.91 5.34 -3.89
N ILE A 93 11.23 5.83 -2.86
CA ILE A 93 11.44 7.16 -2.29
C ILE A 93 11.71 6.99 -0.81
N SER A 94 12.94 7.25 -0.37
CA SER A 94 13.33 7.03 1.02
C SER A 94 13.52 8.34 1.78
N ASN A 95 13.42 8.24 3.11
CA ASN A 95 13.70 9.32 4.04
C ASN A 95 12.86 10.60 3.82
N VAL A 96 11.59 10.46 3.45
CA VAL A 96 10.68 11.61 3.35
C VAL A 96 10.09 11.96 4.71
N GLU A 97 9.94 13.25 4.97
CA GLU A 97 9.34 13.76 6.19
C GLU A 97 7.81 13.73 6.09
N ARG A 98 7.20 12.87 6.92
CA ARG A 98 5.77 12.93 7.21
C ARG A 98 5.52 13.98 8.28
N VAL A 99 4.88 15.07 7.88
CA VAL A 99 4.67 16.26 8.70
C VAL A 99 3.22 16.43 9.12
N ILE A 100 2.30 15.76 8.43
CA ILE A 100 0.86 15.79 8.70
C ILE A 100 0.37 14.36 8.88
N ASN A 101 -0.54 14.15 9.83
CA ASN A 101 -1.40 12.98 9.91
C ASN A 101 -2.84 13.46 9.75
N LEU A 102 -3.56 12.94 8.75
CA LEU A 102 -4.93 13.36 8.46
C LEU A 102 -5.93 12.26 8.85
N ASP A 103 -6.90 12.60 9.69
CA ASP A 103 -8.06 11.75 9.96
C ASP A 103 -9.01 11.78 8.75
N THR A 104 -9.08 10.65 8.04
CA THR A 104 -9.82 10.53 6.79
C THR A 104 -11.25 10.02 6.95
N GLU A 105 -11.73 9.72 8.17
CA GLU A 105 -13.02 9.04 8.40
C GLU A 105 -14.19 9.71 7.64
N ASN A 106 -14.20 11.05 7.63
CA ASN A 106 -15.27 11.84 7.03
C ASN A 106 -14.90 12.53 5.70
N ILE A 107 -13.65 12.38 5.25
CA ILE A 107 -13.12 13.17 4.12
C ILE A 107 -12.43 12.34 3.04
N TYR A 108 -12.35 11.02 3.16
CA TYR A 108 -11.73 10.16 2.14
C TYR A 108 -12.48 10.14 0.81
N GLY A 109 -11.75 9.98 -0.30
CA GLY A 109 -12.28 9.89 -1.66
C GLY A 109 -12.98 11.17 -2.12
N ASN A 110 -14.12 11.02 -2.81
CA ASN A 110 -14.91 12.14 -3.34
C ASN A 110 -15.52 13.04 -2.25
N ARG A 111 -15.51 12.61 -0.98
CA ARG A 111 -15.97 13.45 0.14
C ARG A 111 -15.04 14.63 0.38
N PHE A 112 -13.75 14.49 0.07
CA PHE A 112 -12.77 15.57 0.22
C PHE A 112 -13.18 16.83 -0.55
N ALA A 113 -13.62 16.66 -1.79
CA ALA A 113 -14.07 17.75 -2.66
C ALA A 113 -15.20 18.61 -2.06
N HIS A 114 -15.98 18.04 -1.15
CA HIS A 114 -17.15 18.67 -0.54
C HIS A 114 -16.95 18.97 0.95
N ALA A 115 -15.79 18.65 1.52
CA ALA A 115 -15.52 18.80 2.94
C ALA A 115 -15.45 20.29 3.32
N PRO A 116 -16.24 20.74 4.32
CA PRO A 116 -16.13 22.10 4.84
C PRO A 116 -14.72 22.36 5.39
N GLN A 117 -14.24 23.60 5.22
CA GLN A 117 -12.89 23.98 5.62
C GLN A 117 -12.61 23.77 7.11
N ASP A 118 -13.63 23.95 7.98
CA ASP A 118 -13.48 23.72 9.41
C ASP A 118 -13.36 22.23 9.77
N VAL A 119 -13.95 21.33 8.97
CA VAL A 119 -13.75 19.87 9.10
C VAL A 119 -12.31 19.53 8.74
N LEU A 120 -11.80 20.03 7.62
CA LEU A 120 -10.41 19.80 7.19
C LEU A 120 -9.40 20.25 8.25
N PHE A 121 -9.60 21.44 8.83
CA PHE A 121 -8.69 21.95 9.86
C PHE A 121 -8.77 21.18 11.19
N LYS A 122 -9.90 20.53 11.49
CA LYS A 122 -10.03 19.66 12.67
C LYS A 122 -9.46 18.26 12.43
N SER A 123 -9.45 17.81 11.18
CA SER A 123 -9.00 16.46 10.79
C SER A 123 -7.49 16.30 10.73
N TYR A 124 -6.70 17.38 10.62
CA TYR A 124 -5.24 17.25 10.53
C TYR A 124 -4.55 17.40 11.89
N LYS A 125 -3.46 16.65 12.06
CA LYS A 125 -2.51 16.79 13.16
C LYS A 125 -1.12 17.04 12.58
N TYR A 126 -0.51 18.16 12.98
CA TYR A 126 0.90 18.42 12.68
C TYR A 126 1.82 17.55 13.54
N LEU A 127 2.83 16.94 12.92
CA LEU A 127 3.79 16.06 13.56
C LEU A 127 5.08 16.82 13.88
N LYS A 128 5.48 16.82 15.16
CA LYS A 128 6.73 17.44 15.64
C LYS A 128 7.39 16.56 16.72
N PRO A 129 8.58 15.97 16.46
CA PRO A 129 9.31 16.00 15.19
C PRO A 129 8.53 15.28 14.06
N PRO A 130 8.86 15.55 12.77
CA PRO A 130 8.33 14.76 11.67
C PRO A 130 8.69 13.28 11.82
N LEU A 131 7.87 12.40 11.26
CA LEU A 131 8.23 10.99 11.11
C LEU A 131 9.00 10.82 9.80
N ILE A 132 9.98 9.91 9.79
CA ILE A 132 10.70 9.55 8.57
C ILE A 132 10.00 8.35 7.95
N THR A 133 9.66 8.46 6.67
CA THR A 133 8.90 7.45 5.93
C THR A 133 9.64 7.06 4.65
N ASN A 134 9.58 5.78 4.30
CA ASN A 134 10.02 5.28 3.00
C ASN A 134 8.80 4.79 2.23
N ILE A 135 8.75 5.08 0.93
CA ILE A 135 7.61 4.79 0.06
C ILE A 135 8.10 3.96 -1.12
N ILE A 136 7.36 2.88 -1.39
CA ILE A 136 7.46 2.14 -2.64
C ILE A 136 6.21 2.43 -3.46
N ALA A 137 6.37 3.20 -4.53
CA ALA A 137 5.30 3.54 -5.46
C ALA A 137 5.28 2.54 -6.62
N ILE A 138 4.15 1.87 -6.79
CA ILE A 138 3.92 0.94 -7.91
C ILE A 138 2.66 1.38 -8.64
N GLU A 139 2.60 1.10 -9.95
CA GLU A 139 1.34 1.29 -10.68
C GLU A 139 0.25 0.45 -10.00
N ALA A 140 -0.88 1.09 -9.69
CA ALA A 140 -2.10 0.39 -9.34
C ALA A 140 -2.47 -0.54 -10.51
N PRO A 141 -2.50 -1.88 -10.33
CA PRO A 141 -2.80 -2.81 -11.41
C PRO A 141 -4.07 -2.43 -12.17
N SER A 142 -4.09 -2.47 -13.50
CA SER A 142 -5.28 -2.12 -14.29
C SER A 142 -6.48 -2.98 -13.84
N GLY A 143 -7.47 -2.35 -13.21
CA GLY A 143 -8.53 -3.01 -12.43
C GLY A 143 -8.58 -2.60 -10.94
N TRP A 144 -7.60 -1.80 -10.48
CA TRP A 144 -7.44 -1.28 -9.12
C TRP A 144 -7.94 0.15 -8.92
N PHE A 145 -8.88 0.60 -9.74
CA PHE A 145 -9.88 1.48 -9.14
C PHE A 145 -10.59 0.64 -8.06
N GLY A 146 -10.53 1.03 -6.79
CA GLY A 146 -11.50 0.62 -5.77
C GLY A 146 -11.35 -0.73 -5.04
N CYS A 147 -10.46 -0.77 -4.05
CA CYS A 147 -10.81 -1.34 -2.72
C CYS A 147 -11.70 -0.39 -1.88
N GLY A 148 -12.34 0.56 -2.58
CA GLY A 148 -13.60 1.19 -2.21
C GLY A 148 -14.61 0.91 -3.33
N ALA A 149 -14.79 1.85 -4.25
CA ALA A 149 -15.99 1.91 -5.07
C ALA A 149 -16.23 0.86 -6.19
N TYR A 150 -15.34 -0.12 -6.35
CA TYR A 150 -15.34 -0.99 -7.53
C TYR A 150 -15.32 -2.50 -7.25
N GLY A 151 -15.46 -2.92 -5.99
CA GLY A 151 -15.80 -4.31 -5.66
C GLY A 151 -14.65 -5.31 -5.78
N GLY A 152 -13.41 -4.93 -5.50
CA GLY A 152 -12.28 -5.88 -5.47
C GLY A 152 -12.49 -7.06 -4.50
N ASN A 153 -11.95 -8.24 -4.81
CA ASN A 153 -11.90 -9.34 -3.83
C ASN A 153 -10.75 -9.09 -2.83
N HIS A 154 -11.09 -8.54 -1.66
CA HIS A 154 -10.10 -8.16 -0.65
C HIS A 154 -9.23 -9.33 -0.17
N SER A 155 -9.79 -10.55 -0.05
CA SER A 155 -9.01 -11.73 0.32
C SER A 155 -7.94 -12.06 -0.72
N LEU A 156 -8.30 -12.05 -2.01
CA LEU A 156 -7.32 -12.27 -3.09
C LEU A 156 -6.21 -11.22 -3.06
N MET A 157 -6.54 -9.95 -2.83
CA MET A 157 -5.55 -8.87 -2.78
C MET A 157 -4.61 -8.99 -1.58
N LEU A 158 -5.11 -9.40 -0.42
CA LEU A 158 -4.27 -9.70 0.74
C LEU A 158 -3.32 -10.88 0.44
N ILE A 159 -3.84 -11.96 -0.16
CA ILE A 159 -3.05 -13.13 -0.55
C ILE A 159 -1.93 -12.74 -1.52
N LEU A 160 -2.23 -11.98 -2.58
CA LEU A 160 -1.22 -11.56 -3.56
C LEU A 160 -0.13 -10.68 -2.94
N GLN A 161 -0.50 -9.76 -2.05
CA GLN A 161 0.47 -8.92 -1.35
C GLN A 161 1.33 -9.72 -0.36
N LEU A 162 0.76 -10.67 0.36
CA LEU A 162 1.50 -11.56 1.25
C LEU A 162 2.49 -12.45 0.48
N ILE A 163 2.09 -12.98 -0.66
CA ILE A 163 2.99 -13.78 -1.51
C ILE A 163 4.09 -12.88 -2.11
N GLY A 164 3.73 -11.70 -2.60
CA GLY A 164 4.70 -10.73 -3.12
C GLY A 164 5.76 -10.37 -2.08
N ALA A 165 5.34 -10.10 -0.84
CA ALA A 165 6.24 -9.83 0.27
C ALA A 165 7.18 -11.01 0.57
N GLN A 166 6.65 -12.24 0.57
CA GLN A 166 7.48 -13.45 0.76
C GLN A 166 8.48 -13.68 -0.36
N LEU A 167 8.05 -13.53 -1.62
CA LEU A 167 8.92 -13.69 -2.79
C LEU A 167 10.02 -12.60 -2.86
N ALA A 168 9.74 -11.43 -2.30
CA ALA A 168 10.69 -10.33 -2.18
C ALA A 168 11.58 -10.42 -0.93
N ASP A 169 11.52 -11.52 -0.16
CA ASP A 169 12.24 -11.69 1.12
C ASP A 169 11.98 -10.50 2.08
N VAL A 170 10.75 -9.95 2.12
CA VAL A 170 10.37 -8.90 3.07
C VAL A 170 10.18 -9.50 4.45
N ASP A 171 10.82 -8.92 5.47
CA ASP A 171 10.76 -9.42 6.86
C ASP A 171 9.41 -9.13 7.53
N LYS A 172 8.85 -7.93 7.33
CA LYS A 172 7.59 -7.47 7.93
C LYS A 172 6.75 -6.67 6.93
N ILE A 173 5.45 -6.99 6.84
CA ILE A 173 4.45 -6.21 6.10
C ILE A 173 3.29 -5.80 7.02
N VAL A 174 2.85 -4.55 6.94
CA VAL A 174 1.70 -4.03 7.70
C VAL A 174 0.60 -3.63 6.74
N PHE A 175 -0.58 -4.21 6.93
CA PHE A 175 -1.77 -3.90 6.14
C PHE A 175 -2.65 -2.91 6.90
N HIS A 176 -2.84 -1.72 6.33
CA HIS A 176 -3.80 -0.75 6.84
C HIS A 176 -5.13 -0.93 6.12
N THR A 177 -6.13 -1.46 6.84
CA THR A 177 -7.42 -1.83 6.24
C THR A 177 -8.42 -0.69 6.18
N VAL A 178 -8.10 0.50 6.73
CA VAL A 178 -8.85 1.77 6.61
C VAL A 178 -10.27 1.75 7.21
N SER A 179 -10.86 0.59 7.51
CA SER A 179 -12.13 0.45 8.22
C SER A 179 -12.21 -0.83 9.05
N ARG A 180 -13.09 -0.83 10.07
CA ARG A 180 -13.45 -2.05 10.81
C ARG A 180 -14.41 -2.87 9.94
N GLY A 181 -14.08 -4.13 9.66
CA GLY A 181 -14.96 -5.02 8.88
C GLY A 181 -14.28 -6.09 8.03
N PHE A 182 -12.94 -6.09 7.94
CA PHE A 182 -12.19 -7.03 7.09
C PHE A 182 -11.78 -8.33 7.78
N ASP A 183 -12.29 -8.61 8.98
CA ASP A 183 -11.84 -9.74 9.79
C ASP A 183 -12.04 -11.08 9.08
N ASN A 184 -13.13 -11.21 8.31
CA ASN A 184 -13.42 -12.43 7.53
C ASN A 184 -12.46 -12.58 6.35
N GLU A 185 -12.15 -11.48 5.67
CA GLU A 185 -11.27 -11.45 4.51
C GLU A 185 -9.82 -11.71 4.90
N ILE A 186 -9.40 -11.17 6.05
CA ILE A 186 -8.14 -11.45 6.72
C ILE A 186 -8.04 -12.93 7.07
N ALA A 187 -9.05 -13.47 7.78
CA ALA A 187 -9.04 -14.88 8.18
C ALA A 187 -8.96 -15.82 6.96
N LYS A 188 -9.67 -15.51 5.88
CA LYS A 188 -9.59 -16.25 4.61
C LYS A 188 -8.20 -16.18 3.98
N ALA A 189 -7.57 -15.00 3.98
CA ALA A 189 -6.23 -14.82 3.45
C ALA A 189 -5.20 -15.62 4.25
N ASP A 190 -5.27 -15.55 5.59
CA ASP A 190 -4.37 -16.28 6.48
C ASP A 190 -4.53 -17.80 6.37
N GLU A 191 -5.78 -18.29 6.28
CA GLU A 191 -6.08 -19.70 6.05
C GLU A 191 -5.53 -20.17 4.71
N TYR A 192 -5.72 -19.38 3.64
CA TYR A 192 -5.20 -19.71 2.32
C TYR A 192 -3.68 -19.73 2.30
N MET A 193 -3.02 -18.72 2.87
CA MET A 193 -1.56 -18.67 2.95
C MET A 193 -1.00 -19.85 3.73
N THR A 194 -1.68 -20.29 4.79
CA THR A 194 -1.28 -21.48 5.53
C THR A 194 -1.34 -22.72 4.63
N LYS A 195 -2.49 -22.97 3.98
CA LYS A 195 -2.68 -24.12 3.05
C LYS A 195 -1.76 -24.08 1.84
N LEU A 196 -1.52 -22.90 1.28
CA LEU A 196 -0.71 -22.72 0.08
C LEU A 196 0.70 -23.27 0.29
N PHE A 197 1.23 -23.06 1.48
CA PHE A 197 2.57 -23.44 1.91
C PHE A 197 2.58 -24.65 2.87
N GLU A 198 1.47 -25.36 3.07
CA GLU A 198 1.46 -26.62 3.81
C GLU A 198 2.08 -27.74 2.96
N GLY A 199 3.18 -28.33 3.45
CA GLY A 199 3.90 -29.44 2.82
C GLY A 199 5.38 -29.18 2.53
N ASN A 200 6.16 -30.25 2.32
CA ASN A 200 7.62 -30.23 2.14
C ASN A 200 8.11 -29.74 0.76
N ASP A 201 7.27 -29.08 -0.04
CA ASP A 201 7.58 -28.67 -1.43
C ASP A 201 7.72 -27.14 -1.60
N LYS A 202 7.85 -26.37 -0.50
CA LYS A 202 8.06 -24.91 -0.57
C LYS A 202 9.22 -24.52 -1.48
N ASP A 203 10.32 -25.28 -1.44
CA ASP A 203 11.54 -25.02 -2.20
C ASP A 203 11.41 -25.38 -3.70
N LYS A 204 10.28 -25.96 -4.13
CA LYS A 204 10.05 -26.37 -5.52
C LYS A 204 8.85 -25.69 -6.18
N MET A 205 8.12 -24.86 -5.45
CA MET A 205 6.93 -24.19 -5.99
C MET A 205 7.34 -23.09 -6.95
N THR A 206 6.96 -23.21 -8.22
CA THR A 206 7.19 -22.17 -9.23
C THR A 206 6.13 -21.08 -9.15
N VAL A 207 6.39 -19.93 -9.78
CA VAL A 207 5.39 -18.86 -9.94
C VAL A 207 4.16 -19.37 -10.72
N ASP A 208 4.35 -20.27 -11.70
CA ASP A 208 3.24 -20.86 -12.44
C ASP A 208 2.39 -21.78 -11.56
N ASP A 209 3.01 -22.57 -10.68
CA ASP A 209 2.28 -23.42 -9.72
C ASP A 209 1.44 -22.57 -8.75
N LEU A 210 2.01 -21.46 -8.30
CA LEU A 210 1.34 -20.47 -7.45
C LEU A 210 0.13 -19.87 -8.17
N ILE A 211 0.32 -19.35 -9.39
CA ILE A 211 -0.76 -18.79 -10.21
C ILE A 211 -1.88 -19.82 -10.40
N ASN A 212 -1.51 -21.06 -10.77
CA ASN A 212 -2.48 -22.13 -10.98
C ASN A 212 -3.27 -22.50 -9.71
N LYS A 213 -2.63 -22.46 -8.53
CA LYS A 213 -3.32 -22.67 -7.25
C LYS A 213 -4.30 -21.54 -6.94
N ILE A 214 -3.93 -20.29 -7.18
CA ILE A 214 -4.82 -19.13 -6.97
C ILE A 214 -6.02 -19.19 -7.91
N PHE A 215 -5.81 -19.53 -9.19
CA PHE A 215 -6.91 -19.69 -10.15
C PHE A 215 -7.91 -20.79 -9.77
N LYS A 216 -7.46 -21.87 -9.12
CA LYS A 216 -8.34 -22.97 -8.67
C LYS A 216 -9.31 -22.58 -7.55
N GLU A 217 -8.96 -21.58 -6.75
CA GLU A 217 -9.84 -21.06 -5.69
C GLU A 217 -11.04 -20.30 -6.23
N LYS A 218 -11.01 -19.92 -7.52
CA LYS A 218 -12.12 -19.22 -8.20
C LYS A 218 -12.62 -18.00 -7.40
N PHE A 219 -11.69 -17.18 -6.92
CA PHE A 219 -12.05 -15.92 -6.26
C PHE A 219 -12.98 -15.11 -7.16
N GLU A 220 -14.14 -14.73 -6.62
CA GLU A 220 -15.11 -13.91 -7.33
C GLU A 220 -14.85 -12.44 -7.04
N TRP A 221 -14.88 -11.61 -8.07
CA TRP A 221 -14.88 -10.16 -7.92
C TRP A 221 -16.21 -9.73 -7.29
N GLY A 222 -16.16 -8.82 -6.33
CA GLY A 222 -17.35 -8.18 -5.75
C GLY A 222 -17.98 -7.16 -6.69
N GLU A 223 -19.10 -6.59 -6.26
CA GLU A 223 -19.84 -5.60 -7.05
C GLU A 223 -19.26 -4.18 -6.87
N SER A 224 -19.03 -3.48 -7.98
CA SER A 224 -18.72 -2.06 -7.97
C SER A 224 -19.92 -1.25 -7.49
N ASN A 225 -19.72 -0.37 -6.52
CA ASN A 225 -20.76 0.54 -6.04
C ASN A 225 -20.81 1.87 -6.82
N GLY A 226 -19.93 2.07 -7.81
CA GLY A 226 -20.00 3.15 -8.80
C GLY A 226 -19.96 4.58 -8.25
N THR A 227 -19.39 4.80 -7.05
CA THR A 227 -19.37 6.11 -6.37
C THR A 227 -17.99 6.72 -6.18
#